data_AF-A0A077R7I3-F1
#
_entry.id   AF-A0A077R7I3-F1
#
_cell.length_a   1.000
_cell.length_b   1.000
_cell.length_c   1.000
_cell.angle_alpha   90.00
_cell.angle_beta   90.00
_cell.angle_gamma   90.00
#
_symmetry.space_group_name_H-M   'P 1'
#
loop_
_entity.id
_entity.type
_entity.pdbx_description
1 polymer ?
#
loop_
_entity_poly.entity_id
_entity_poly.type
_entity_poly.pdbx_seq_one_letter_code
_entity_poly.pdbx_strand_id
1 'polypeptide(L)'
;MVSLLKTSTGIDGNASGTRLTFLSHHGLIFGLINIIGNLGTVFADQSYHQRSIASNPATAARAFLLGGSAWFAIPFLFSMTMGLSARGLLFSGNSLMPRFTAEDVTAGLAAPAAGVVLAGKAGAVAMLILLFLAVTSASSAQQVAVASVLTFDVYKPYFQPEATKRQVFIMSHVSVLIWAVVMALFGTIFHYAGISLGWLYLAQGIIIAPAVVPIFCGLVWTKTNRLACLIAMEIGIGSGIIAWLVTASSLYGEVTVASTGKDYPTLAGNCVSLGVSAIITVVGSMVRPEKEDHFVLTRGINAPADVVERMVANSGRTSPGSTSPDEKPQFDSEKAPATRAVGYTIESVDYIKAAGLDAAELRRTLRLTSWVRVVASFVLCILIPACLASRKVWDSTGLAAYIWVGFVWLIWTTLAVGILPIWESRHELMAILKGIAKDMSGGNGKYQDGSAGS
;
A
#
# COMPACT_ATOMS: atom_id res chain seq x y z
N MET A 1 -26.28 12.11 -17.79
CA MET A 1 -25.52 10.84 -17.71
C MET A 1 -26.40 9.62 -17.97
N VAL A 2 -27.34 9.27 -17.10
CA VAL A 2 -28.16 8.03 -17.21
C VAL A 2 -28.92 7.94 -18.54
N SER A 3 -29.54 9.02 -19.00
CA SER A 3 -30.21 9.06 -20.31
C SER A 3 -29.26 8.69 -21.47
N LEU A 4 -28.06 9.28 -21.48
CA LEU A 4 -27.02 9.02 -22.49
C LEU A 4 -26.42 7.60 -22.40
N LEU A 5 -26.44 6.98 -21.21
CA LEU A 5 -25.99 5.60 -21.03
C LEU A 5 -27.07 4.60 -21.45
N LYS A 6 -28.35 4.96 -21.47
CA LYS A 6 -29.42 4.08 -21.99
C LYS A 6 -29.40 3.98 -23.51
N THR A 7 -28.91 5.00 -24.22
CA THR A 7 -28.76 5.00 -25.68
C THR A 7 -27.52 4.25 -26.17
N SER A 8 -26.76 3.65 -25.25
CA SER A 8 -25.49 2.99 -25.55
C SER A 8 -25.67 1.52 -25.95
N THR A 9 -24.80 1.00 -26.82
CA THR A 9 -24.83 -0.39 -27.30
C THR A 9 -24.62 -1.41 -26.18
N GLY A 10 -25.22 -2.60 -26.26
CA GLY A 10 -25.04 -3.64 -25.24
C GLY A 10 -23.56 -3.96 -24.95
N ILE A 11 -23.23 -4.32 -23.70
CA ILE A 11 -21.96 -4.96 -23.32
C ILE A 11 -22.24 -6.41 -22.95
N ASP A 12 -21.59 -7.33 -23.64
CA ASP A 12 -21.63 -8.76 -23.31
C ASP A 12 -21.04 -9.02 -21.91
N GLY A 13 -21.73 -9.81 -21.10
CA GLY A 13 -21.34 -10.11 -19.72
C GLY A 13 -21.86 -9.13 -18.66
N ASN A 14 -22.56 -8.05 -19.04
CA ASN A 14 -23.30 -7.20 -18.11
C ASN A 14 -24.76 -7.65 -17.97
N ALA A 15 -25.39 -7.41 -16.81
CA ALA A 15 -26.82 -7.66 -16.63
C ALA A 15 -27.65 -6.88 -17.67
N SER A 16 -28.48 -7.57 -18.45
CA SER A 16 -29.28 -7.00 -19.54
C SER A 16 -28.47 -6.21 -20.58
N GLY A 17 -27.16 -6.47 -20.70
CA GLY A 17 -26.25 -5.76 -21.60
C GLY A 17 -26.04 -4.28 -21.26
N THR A 18 -26.58 -3.78 -20.14
CA THR A 18 -26.55 -2.35 -19.82
C THR A 18 -25.28 -1.94 -19.10
N ARG A 19 -24.90 -0.66 -19.22
CA ARG A 19 -23.81 -0.04 -18.44
C ARG A 19 -24.28 0.48 -17.08
N LEU A 20 -25.58 0.44 -16.82
CA LEU A 20 -26.20 0.86 -15.57
C LEU A 20 -26.32 -0.32 -14.59
N THR A 21 -25.39 -1.26 -14.60
CA THR A 21 -25.37 -2.39 -13.67
C THR A 21 -23.98 -2.55 -13.09
N PHE A 22 -23.90 -3.06 -11.87
CA PHE A 22 -22.63 -3.39 -11.23
C PHE A 22 -22.14 -4.81 -11.56
N LEU A 23 -23.01 -5.65 -12.12
CA LEU A 23 -22.59 -6.96 -12.60
C LEU A 23 -21.76 -6.80 -13.87
N SER A 24 -20.45 -6.99 -13.74
CA SER A 24 -19.51 -7.04 -14.85
C SER A 24 -18.52 -8.19 -14.64
N HIS A 25 -18.51 -9.15 -15.56
CA HIS A 25 -17.60 -10.29 -15.49
C HIS A 25 -16.13 -9.86 -15.51
N HIS A 26 -15.76 -8.99 -16.45
CA HIS A 26 -14.42 -8.41 -16.54
C HIS A 26 -14.07 -7.55 -15.31
N GLY A 27 -15.04 -6.80 -14.77
CA GLY A 27 -14.85 -6.04 -13.54
C GLY A 27 -14.53 -6.91 -12.32
N LEU A 28 -15.16 -8.09 -12.22
CA LEU A 28 -14.90 -9.04 -11.13
C LEU A 28 -13.52 -9.68 -11.27
N ILE A 29 -13.12 -10.09 -12.48
CA ILE A 29 -11.77 -10.60 -12.73
C ILE A 29 -10.73 -9.54 -12.40
N PHE A 30 -10.91 -8.32 -12.90
CA PHE A 30 -10.03 -7.19 -12.57
C PHE A 30 -9.97 -6.96 -11.06
N GLY A 31 -11.10 -7.01 -10.36
CA GLY A 31 -11.16 -6.88 -8.91
C GLY A 31 -10.33 -7.93 -8.17
N LEU A 32 -10.37 -9.19 -8.60
CA LEU A 32 -9.55 -10.27 -8.01
C LEU A 32 -8.06 -10.05 -8.25
N ILE A 33 -7.66 -9.71 -9.49
CA ILE A 33 -6.27 -9.39 -9.83
C ILE A 33 -5.79 -8.21 -8.97
N ASN A 34 -6.63 -7.18 -8.83
CA ASN A 34 -6.32 -5.96 -8.11
C ASN A 34 -6.16 -6.21 -6.60
N ILE A 35 -6.98 -7.08 -6.00
CA ILE A 35 -6.80 -7.50 -4.60
C ILE A 35 -5.44 -8.18 -4.41
N ILE A 36 -5.08 -9.14 -5.27
CA ILE A 36 -3.82 -9.88 -5.15
C ILE A 36 -2.62 -8.95 -5.36
N GLY A 37 -2.66 -8.14 -6.43
CA GLY A 37 -1.61 -7.18 -6.73
C GLY A 37 -1.42 -6.17 -5.60
N ASN A 38 -2.49 -5.57 -5.08
CA ASN A 38 -2.39 -4.59 -4.01
C ASN A 38 -2.00 -5.18 -2.65
N LEU A 39 -2.33 -6.45 -2.37
CA LEU A 39 -1.77 -7.12 -1.19
C LEU A 39 -0.25 -7.15 -1.30
N GLY A 40 0.27 -7.53 -2.48
CA GLY A 40 1.70 -7.49 -2.76
C GLY A 40 2.30 -6.09 -2.61
N THR A 41 1.69 -5.07 -3.22
CA THR A 41 2.20 -3.69 -3.13
C THR A 41 2.16 -3.13 -1.71
N VAL A 42 1.26 -3.56 -0.84
CA VAL A 42 1.22 -3.05 0.54
C VAL A 42 2.20 -3.81 1.44
N PHE A 43 2.25 -5.14 1.33
CA PHE A 43 3.09 -5.95 2.21
C PHE A 43 4.57 -5.90 1.85
N ALA A 44 4.91 -5.76 0.57
CA ALA A 44 6.30 -5.74 0.10
C ALA A 44 6.89 -4.32 -0.03
N ASP A 45 6.09 -3.27 0.13
CA ASP A 45 6.55 -1.89 -0.05
C ASP A 45 7.07 -1.30 1.26
N GLN A 46 8.36 -0.97 1.24
CA GLN A 46 9.09 -0.42 2.37
C GLN A 46 8.54 0.92 2.86
N SER A 47 7.93 1.73 1.99
CA SER A 47 7.37 3.03 2.38
C SER A 47 6.24 2.88 3.42
N TYR A 48 5.46 1.81 3.36
CA TYR A 48 4.43 1.52 4.37
C TYR A 48 5.06 1.08 5.69
N HIS A 49 6.04 0.18 5.65
CA HIS A 49 6.74 -0.30 6.84
C HIS A 49 7.45 0.84 7.57
N GLN A 50 8.16 1.70 6.85
CA GLN A 50 8.84 2.87 7.42
C GLN A 50 7.88 3.81 8.14
N ARG A 51 6.75 4.14 7.49
CA ARG A 51 5.73 5.01 8.09
C ARG A 51 5.11 4.36 9.32
N SER A 52 4.86 3.05 9.27
CA SER A 52 4.35 2.30 10.41
C SER A 52 5.32 2.29 11.58
N ILE A 53 6.62 2.14 11.32
CA ILE A 53 7.67 2.11 12.35
C ILE A 53 7.88 3.49 12.96
N ALA A 54 7.79 4.56 12.16
CA ALA A 54 7.93 5.93 12.62
C ALA A 54 6.69 6.45 13.39
N SER A 55 5.56 5.76 13.31
CA SER A 55 4.32 6.17 13.97
C SER A 55 4.33 5.80 15.46
N ASN A 56 3.72 6.65 16.30
CA ASN A 56 3.53 6.34 17.71
C ASN A 56 2.63 5.10 17.87
N PRO A 57 3.06 4.03 18.58
CA PRO A 57 2.27 2.82 18.75
C PRO A 57 0.87 3.03 19.34
N ALA A 58 0.68 4.05 20.19
CA ALA A 58 -0.60 4.36 20.83
C ALA A 58 -1.67 4.84 19.83
N THR A 59 -1.26 5.56 18.79
CA THR A 59 -2.17 6.19 17.81
C THR A 59 -2.14 5.54 16.44
N ALA A 60 -1.10 4.75 16.13
CA ALA A 60 -0.89 4.13 14.82
C ALA A 60 -2.13 3.35 14.33
N ALA A 61 -2.71 2.50 15.18
CA ALA A 61 -3.88 1.71 14.80
C ALA A 61 -5.10 2.57 14.42
N ARG A 62 -5.34 3.65 15.18
CA ARG A 62 -6.45 4.59 14.91
C ARG A 62 -6.20 5.37 13.62
N ALA A 63 -4.97 5.82 13.40
CA ALA A 63 -4.56 6.53 12.19
C ALA A 63 -4.72 5.64 10.94
N PHE A 64 -4.31 4.37 11.00
CA PHE A 64 -4.49 3.43 9.88
C PHE A 64 -5.96 3.14 9.58
N LEU A 65 -6.81 2.98 10.60
CA LEU A 65 -8.25 2.78 10.40
C LEU A 65 -8.91 4.03 9.81
N LEU A 66 -8.54 5.22 10.30
CA LEU A 66 -9.03 6.48 9.77
C LEU A 66 -8.63 6.66 8.29
N GLY A 67 -7.34 6.47 7.98
CA GLY A 67 -6.82 6.55 6.61
C GLY A 67 -7.47 5.52 5.68
N GLY A 68 -7.64 4.27 6.14
CA GLY A 68 -8.33 3.23 5.39
C GLY A 68 -9.79 3.57 5.10
N SER A 69 -10.50 4.18 6.05
CA SER A 69 -11.88 4.63 5.85
C SER A 69 -11.97 5.78 4.84
N ALA A 70 -10.96 6.65 4.78
CA ALA A 70 -10.94 7.83 3.91
C ALA A 70 -10.51 7.47 2.48
N TRP A 71 -9.71 6.41 2.30
CA TRP A 71 -9.13 6.08 1.00
C TRP A 71 -10.17 5.63 -0.04
N PHE A 72 -11.13 4.79 0.34
CA PHE A 72 -12.08 4.16 -0.61
C PHE A 72 -12.90 5.18 -1.42
N ALA A 73 -13.29 6.30 -0.81
CA ALA A 73 -14.14 7.30 -1.45
C ALA A 73 -13.50 7.93 -2.69
N ILE A 74 -12.18 8.07 -2.70
CA ILE A 74 -11.42 8.75 -3.76
C ILE A 74 -11.51 7.98 -5.09
N PRO A 75 -11.00 6.73 -5.21
CA PRO A 75 -11.08 5.98 -6.47
C PRO A 75 -12.53 5.62 -6.82
N PHE A 76 -13.37 5.35 -5.81
CA PHE A 76 -14.79 5.05 -6.01
C PHE A 76 -15.50 6.19 -6.74
N LEU A 77 -15.48 7.40 -6.16
CA LEU A 77 -16.21 8.52 -6.71
C LEU A 77 -15.56 9.03 -8.00
N PHE A 78 -14.23 9.06 -8.07
CA PHE A 78 -13.51 9.51 -9.26
C PHE A 78 -13.80 8.60 -10.45
N SER A 79 -13.70 7.28 -10.28
CA SER A 79 -14.00 6.32 -11.35
C SER A 79 -15.47 6.37 -11.77
N MET A 80 -16.39 6.36 -10.81
CA MET A 80 -17.84 6.39 -11.09
C MET A 80 -18.27 7.68 -11.80
N THR A 81 -17.76 8.84 -11.40
CA THR A 81 -18.16 10.11 -12.01
C THR A 81 -17.45 10.36 -13.33
N MET A 82 -16.12 10.26 -13.37
CA MET A 82 -15.35 10.59 -14.57
C MET A 82 -15.46 9.50 -15.64
N GLY A 83 -15.40 8.22 -15.25
CA GLY A 83 -15.52 7.10 -16.18
C GLY A 83 -16.90 7.00 -16.84
N LEU A 84 -17.97 7.09 -16.05
CA LEU A 84 -19.34 7.07 -16.60
C LEU A 84 -19.66 8.35 -17.38
N SER A 85 -19.11 9.51 -16.98
CA SER A 85 -19.27 10.75 -17.75
C SER A 85 -18.57 10.68 -19.10
N ALA A 86 -17.31 10.22 -19.13
CA ALA A 86 -16.59 9.99 -20.38
C ALA A 86 -17.40 9.10 -21.34
N ARG A 87 -17.92 7.98 -20.80
CA ARG A 87 -18.70 7.05 -21.61
C ARG A 87 -20.03 7.65 -22.07
N GLY A 88 -20.74 8.37 -21.21
CA GLY A 88 -22.00 9.03 -21.57
C GLY A 88 -21.81 10.11 -22.63
N LEU A 89 -20.77 10.94 -22.52
CA LEU A 89 -20.44 12.00 -23.47
C LEU A 89 -20.03 11.46 -24.85
N LEU A 90 -19.39 10.29 -24.88
CA LEU A 90 -19.07 9.61 -26.14
C LEU A 90 -20.35 9.25 -26.92
N PHE A 91 -21.40 8.79 -26.23
CA PHE A 91 -22.68 8.43 -26.85
C PHE A 91 -23.59 9.62 -27.14
N SER A 92 -23.36 10.79 -26.53
CA SER A 92 -24.10 12.00 -26.90
C SER A 92 -23.68 12.57 -28.26
N GLY A 93 -22.62 12.02 -28.88
CA GLY A 93 -22.06 12.56 -30.12
C GLY A 93 -21.40 13.93 -29.94
N ASN A 94 -20.94 14.25 -28.72
CA ASN A 94 -20.28 15.53 -28.46
C ASN A 94 -18.96 15.60 -29.25
N SER A 95 -18.80 16.63 -30.08
CA SER A 95 -17.63 16.80 -30.95
C SER A 95 -16.32 16.98 -30.17
N LEU A 96 -16.39 17.43 -28.92
CA LEU A 96 -15.22 17.57 -28.04
C LEU A 96 -14.80 16.24 -27.39
N MET A 97 -15.62 15.20 -27.46
CA MET A 97 -15.31 13.88 -26.90
C MET A 97 -14.72 12.97 -27.98
N PRO A 98 -13.40 12.67 -27.94
CA PRO A 98 -12.78 11.80 -28.94
C PRO A 98 -13.27 10.35 -28.80
N ARG A 99 -13.31 9.64 -29.92
CA ARG A 99 -13.42 8.17 -29.90
C ARG A 99 -12.07 7.61 -29.47
N PHE A 100 -12.07 6.87 -28.36
CA PHE A 100 -10.86 6.24 -27.86
C PHE A 100 -10.57 4.92 -28.58
N THR A 101 -9.31 4.77 -28.96
CA THR A 101 -8.71 3.47 -29.26
C THR A 101 -8.46 2.68 -27.96
N ALA A 102 -8.13 1.39 -28.06
CA ALA A 102 -7.74 0.61 -26.89
C ALA A 102 -6.49 1.19 -26.18
N GLU A 103 -5.59 1.79 -26.95
CA GLU A 103 -4.39 2.44 -26.43
C GLU A 103 -4.74 3.71 -25.63
N ASP A 104 -5.65 4.55 -26.13
CA ASP A 104 -6.08 5.76 -25.42
C ASP A 104 -6.75 5.45 -24.07
N VAL A 105 -7.55 4.39 -24.02
CA VAL A 105 -8.17 3.93 -22.77
C VAL A 105 -7.10 3.47 -21.80
N THR A 106 -6.11 2.71 -22.28
CA THR A 106 -5.03 2.18 -21.45
C THR A 106 -4.06 3.27 -20.97
N ALA A 107 -3.91 4.34 -21.75
CA ALA A 107 -3.18 5.55 -21.37
C ALA A 107 -3.94 6.41 -20.33
N GLY A 108 -5.17 6.04 -19.96
CA GLY A 108 -5.94 6.72 -18.93
C GLY A 108 -6.58 8.04 -19.38
N LEU A 109 -6.74 8.25 -20.70
CA LEU A 109 -7.22 9.53 -21.26
C LEU A 109 -8.72 9.79 -21.04
N ALA A 110 -9.47 8.81 -20.56
CA ALA A 110 -10.91 8.93 -20.33
C ALA A 110 -11.30 10.06 -19.36
N ALA A 111 -10.64 10.14 -18.20
CA ALA A 111 -10.93 11.18 -17.21
C ALA A 111 -10.47 12.58 -17.67
N PRO A 112 -9.26 12.77 -18.22
CA PRO A 112 -8.87 14.03 -18.83
C PRO A 112 -9.84 14.55 -19.90
N ALA A 113 -10.26 13.69 -20.84
CA ALA A 113 -11.18 14.08 -21.89
C ALA A 113 -12.56 14.48 -21.33
N ALA A 114 -13.10 13.71 -20.38
CA ALA A 114 -14.34 14.09 -19.71
C ALA A 114 -14.21 15.43 -18.98
N GLY A 115 -13.08 15.69 -18.32
CA GLY A 115 -12.79 16.97 -17.68
C GLY A 115 -12.81 18.14 -18.66
N VAL A 116 -12.20 17.98 -19.83
CA VAL A 116 -12.20 19.00 -20.90
C VAL A 116 -13.60 19.27 -21.40
N VAL A 117 -14.41 18.23 -21.65
CA VAL A 117 -15.78 18.40 -22.15
C VAL A 117 -16.69 19.06 -21.11
N LEU A 118 -16.52 18.72 -19.82
CA LEU A 118 -17.37 19.22 -18.73
C LEU A 118 -17.01 20.63 -18.25
N ALA A 119 -15.71 20.96 -18.18
CA ALA A 119 -15.22 22.20 -17.57
C ALA A 119 -14.26 23.00 -18.48
N GLY A 120 -14.15 22.64 -19.76
CA GLY A 120 -13.29 23.31 -20.72
C GLY A 120 -11.81 23.29 -20.29
N LYS A 121 -11.13 24.42 -20.50
CA LYS A 121 -9.71 24.58 -20.13
C LYS A 121 -9.45 24.38 -18.64
N ALA A 122 -10.38 24.77 -17.77
CA ALA A 122 -10.24 24.60 -16.33
C ALA A 122 -10.20 23.11 -15.94
N GLY A 123 -11.01 22.26 -16.60
CA GLY A 123 -10.97 20.82 -16.39
C GLY A 123 -9.65 20.18 -16.83
N ALA A 124 -9.07 20.65 -17.94
CA ALA A 124 -7.75 20.21 -18.39
C ALA A 124 -6.65 20.54 -17.37
N VAL A 125 -6.64 21.79 -16.88
CA VAL A 125 -5.67 22.25 -15.87
C VAL A 125 -5.83 21.49 -14.56
N ALA A 126 -7.06 21.26 -14.10
CA ALA A 126 -7.31 20.49 -12.88
C ALA A 126 -6.80 19.05 -12.99
N MET A 127 -7.02 18.39 -14.13
CA MET A 127 -6.52 17.04 -14.39
C MET A 127 -4.99 16.98 -14.47
N LEU A 128 -4.36 18.01 -15.04
CA LEU A 128 -2.90 18.10 -15.08
C LEU A 128 -2.31 18.29 -13.67
N ILE A 129 -2.89 19.18 -12.86
CA ILE A 129 -2.47 19.41 -11.47
C ILE A 129 -2.65 18.12 -10.65
N LEU A 130 -3.80 17.46 -10.78
CA LEU A 130 -4.08 16.20 -10.08
C LEU A 130 -3.05 15.13 -10.44
N LEU A 131 -2.75 14.96 -11.74
CA LEU A 131 -1.75 14.00 -12.20
C LEU A 131 -0.35 14.35 -11.67
N PHE A 132 0.05 15.63 -11.77
CA PHE A 132 1.36 16.09 -11.31
C PHE A 132 1.56 15.86 -9.81
N LEU A 133 0.57 16.22 -8.99
CA LEU A 133 0.62 16.01 -7.54
C LEU A 133 0.64 14.52 -7.18
N ALA A 134 -0.17 13.70 -7.86
CA ALA A 134 -0.21 12.26 -7.63
C ALA A 134 1.14 11.59 -7.96
N VAL A 135 1.71 11.87 -9.14
CA VAL A 135 2.98 11.27 -9.59
C VAL A 135 4.14 11.75 -8.71
N THR A 136 4.20 13.04 -8.39
CA THR A 136 5.29 13.61 -7.58
C THR A 136 5.26 13.06 -6.15
N SER A 137 4.07 12.96 -5.55
CA SER A 137 3.91 12.39 -4.20
C SER A 137 4.32 10.92 -4.13
N ALA A 138 3.88 10.10 -5.08
CA ALA A 138 4.24 8.69 -5.16
C ALA A 138 5.75 8.51 -5.43
N SER A 139 6.30 9.28 -6.37
CA SER A 139 7.73 9.21 -6.72
C SER A 139 8.63 9.56 -5.54
N SER A 140 8.28 10.61 -4.78
CA SER A 140 9.03 11.01 -3.59
C SER A 140 9.04 9.91 -2.52
N ALA A 141 7.87 9.30 -2.24
CA ALA A 141 7.77 8.22 -1.26
C ALA A 141 8.60 6.99 -1.66
N GLN A 142 8.56 6.60 -2.94
CA GLN A 142 9.30 5.44 -3.45
C GLN A 142 10.81 5.70 -3.49
N GLN A 143 11.25 6.92 -3.83
CA GLN A 143 12.67 7.28 -3.78
C GLN A 143 13.25 7.14 -2.37
N VAL A 144 12.54 7.61 -1.34
CA VAL A 144 12.97 7.48 0.06
C VAL A 144 12.99 6.02 0.49
N ALA A 145 11.96 5.25 0.10
CA ALA A 145 11.88 3.82 0.42
C ALA A 145 13.07 3.04 -0.16
N VAL A 146 13.34 3.18 -1.46
CA VAL A 146 14.45 2.47 -2.12
C VAL A 146 15.81 2.96 -1.63
N ALA A 147 15.97 4.26 -1.39
CA ALA A 147 17.20 4.79 -0.82
C ALA A 147 17.52 4.17 0.55
N SER A 148 16.51 3.92 1.37
CA SER A 148 16.70 3.24 2.65
C SER A 148 17.13 1.77 2.48
N VAL A 149 16.52 1.04 1.54
CA VAL A 149 16.85 -0.37 1.29
C VAL A 149 18.29 -0.48 0.81
N LEU A 150 18.67 0.35 -0.16
CA LEU A 150 20.05 0.39 -0.65
C LEU A 150 21.06 0.77 0.44
N THR A 151 20.67 1.63 1.39
CA THR A 151 21.58 2.08 2.45
C THR A 151 21.70 1.06 3.60
N PHE A 152 20.56 0.56 4.11
CA PHE A 152 20.50 -0.24 5.33
C PHE A 152 20.49 -1.75 5.07
N ASP A 153 19.99 -2.19 3.91
CA ASP A 153 19.89 -3.61 3.60
C ASP A 153 21.02 -4.06 2.65
N VAL A 154 21.59 -3.14 1.86
CA VAL A 154 22.67 -3.43 0.92
C VAL A 154 24.02 -2.84 1.38
N TYR A 155 24.12 -1.51 1.48
CA TYR A 155 25.40 -0.86 1.76
C TYR A 155 25.97 -1.20 3.13
N LYS A 156 25.19 -1.01 4.20
CA LYS A 156 25.65 -1.28 5.56
C LYS A 156 26.02 -2.76 5.74
N PRO A 157 25.17 -3.76 5.41
CA PRO A 157 25.49 -5.15 5.74
C PRO A 157 26.62 -5.76 4.90
N TYR A 158 26.74 -5.36 3.62
CA TYR A 158 27.65 -6.03 2.68
C TYR A 158 28.88 -5.23 2.30
N PHE A 159 28.83 -3.89 2.33
CA PHE A 159 29.94 -3.04 1.89
C PHE A 159 30.65 -2.34 3.05
N GLN A 160 29.90 -1.82 4.03
CA GLN A 160 30.48 -1.15 5.19
C GLN A 160 29.63 -1.37 6.46
N PRO A 161 29.89 -2.47 7.20
CA PRO A 161 29.15 -2.81 8.43
C PRO A 161 29.21 -1.71 9.50
N GLU A 162 30.36 -1.08 9.66
CA GLU A 162 30.63 -0.02 10.64
C GLU A 162 30.53 1.39 10.00
N ALA A 163 29.53 1.59 9.13
CA ALA A 163 29.35 2.87 8.44
C ALA A 163 29.02 4.00 9.44
N THR A 164 29.79 5.09 9.38
CA THR A 164 29.50 6.29 10.18
C THR A 164 28.19 6.96 9.75
N LYS A 165 27.55 7.70 10.66
CA LYS A 165 26.34 8.49 10.36
C LYS A 165 26.47 9.36 9.11
N ARG A 166 27.66 9.95 8.90
CA ARG A 166 27.96 10.76 7.71
C ARG A 166 27.96 9.91 6.43
N GLN A 167 28.55 8.72 6.46
CA GLN A 167 28.58 7.81 5.31
C GLN A 167 27.17 7.30 4.96
N VAL A 168 26.38 6.92 5.97
CA VAL A 168 24.97 6.53 5.80
C VAL A 168 24.16 7.66 5.17
N PHE A 169 24.32 8.89 5.67
CA PHE A 169 23.65 10.07 5.13
C PHE A 169 24.01 10.32 3.66
N ILE A 170 25.31 10.29 3.31
CA ILE A 170 25.77 10.48 1.93
C ILE A 170 25.23 9.36 1.04
N MET A 171 25.31 8.11 1.49
CA MET A 171 24.87 6.95 0.71
C MET A 171 23.37 6.99 0.44
N SER A 172 22.56 7.44 1.40
CA SER A 172 21.12 7.64 1.19
C SER A 172 20.84 8.63 0.06
N HIS A 173 21.57 9.74 -0.03
CA HIS A 173 21.38 10.74 -1.10
C HIS A 173 21.87 10.22 -2.46
N VAL A 174 23.02 9.54 -2.48
CA VAL A 174 23.52 8.88 -3.69
C VAL A 174 22.53 7.84 -4.20
N SER A 175 21.92 7.07 -3.30
CA SER A 175 20.91 6.06 -3.63
C SER A 175 19.66 6.67 -4.27
N VAL A 176 19.22 7.86 -3.84
CA VAL A 176 18.12 8.60 -4.48
C VAL A 176 18.47 8.94 -5.94
N LEU A 177 19.68 9.42 -6.20
CA LEU A 177 20.12 9.76 -7.56
C LEU A 177 20.23 8.52 -8.45
N ILE A 178 20.83 7.43 -7.94
CA ILE A 178 20.91 6.16 -8.66
C ILE A 178 19.52 5.67 -9.00
N TRP A 179 18.60 5.68 -8.05
CA TRP A 179 17.24 5.19 -8.27
C TRP A 179 16.46 6.06 -9.26
N ALA A 180 16.66 7.38 -9.26
CA ALA A 180 16.06 8.26 -10.26
C ALA A 180 16.50 7.90 -11.69
N VAL A 181 17.78 7.59 -11.89
CA VAL A 181 18.30 7.13 -13.19
C VAL A 181 17.71 5.76 -13.56
N VAL A 182 17.64 4.83 -12.61
CA VAL A 182 17.04 3.50 -12.83
C VAL A 182 15.57 3.62 -13.22
N MET A 183 14.78 4.45 -12.51
CA MET A 183 13.38 4.70 -12.85
C MET A 183 13.23 5.31 -14.25
N ALA A 184 14.06 6.28 -14.61
CA ALA A 184 14.04 6.89 -15.94
C ALA A 184 14.40 5.87 -17.03
N LEU A 185 15.38 5.01 -16.79
CA LEU A 185 15.80 3.94 -17.69
C LEU A 185 14.67 2.92 -17.90
N PHE A 186 14.11 2.35 -16.84
CA PHE A 186 13.02 1.36 -16.95
C PHE A 186 11.76 1.97 -17.54
N GLY A 187 11.41 3.22 -17.20
CA GLY A 187 10.30 3.94 -17.81
C GLY A 187 10.48 4.10 -19.33
N THR A 188 11.71 4.41 -19.77
CA THR A 188 12.04 4.51 -21.21
C THR A 188 11.98 3.14 -21.90
N ILE A 189 12.51 2.09 -21.27
CA ILE A 189 12.45 0.72 -21.79
C ILE A 189 11.00 0.28 -21.97
N PHE A 190 10.14 0.46 -20.97
CA PHE A 190 8.73 0.08 -21.05
C PHE A 190 7.98 0.87 -22.12
N HIS A 191 8.28 2.17 -22.27
CA HIS A 191 7.70 2.98 -23.34
C HIS A 191 8.03 2.43 -24.74
N TYR A 192 9.31 2.16 -25.02
CA TYR A 192 9.73 1.63 -26.32
C TYR A 192 9.36 0.15 -26.53
N ALA A 193 9.21 -0.62 -25.46
CA ALA A 193 8.73 -2.00 -25.52
C ALA A 193 7.20 -2.11 -25.76
N GLY A 194 6.48 -0.98 -25.83
CA GLY A 194 5.02 -0.96 -26.00
C GLY A 194 4.27 -1.48 -24.77
N ILE A 195 4.91 -1.46 -23.60
CA ILE A 195 4.31 -1.93 -22.36
C ILE A 195 3.42 -0.83 -21.79
N SER A 196 2.13 -1.11 -21.73
CA SER A 196 1.14 -0.16 -21.24
C SER A 196 1.08 -0.12 -19.71
N LEU A 197 0.60 1.01 -19.15
CA LEU A 197 0.43 1.14 -17.71
C LEU A 197 -0.55 0.09 -17.16
N GLY A 198 -1.62 -0.20 -17.90
CA GLY A 198 -2.58 -1.25 -17.55
C GLY A 198 -1.93 -2.64 -17.54
N TRP A 199 -1.08 -2.94 -18.50
CA TRP A 199 -0.34 -4.22 -18.53
C TRP A 199 0.56 -4.36 -17.30
N LEU A 200 1.37 -3.33 -16.99
CA LEU A 200 2.25 -3.33 -15.81
C LEU A 200 1.43 -3.51 -14.54
N TYR A 201 0.30 -2.82 -14.46
CA TYR A 201 -0.58 -2.87 -13.30
C TYR A 201 -1.15 -4.27 -13.06
N LEU A 202 -1.52 -5.02 -14.11
CA LEU A 202 -2.04 -6.38 -13.99
C LEU A 202 -0.93 -7.42 -13.75
N ALA A 203 0.24 -7.22 -14.36
CA ALA A 203 1.37 -8.14 -14.25
C ALA A 203 2.12 -8.03 -12.91
N GLN A 204 2.13 -6.85 -12.26
CA GLN A 204 2.94 -6.62 -11.05
C GLN A 204 2.69 -7.68 -9.97
N GLY A 205 1.44 -8.05 -9.73
CA GLY A 205 1.07 -8.95 -8.64
C GLY A 205 1.61 -10.36 -8.82
N ILE A 206 1.88 -10.79 -10.05
CA ILE A 206 2.53 -12.07 -10.35
C ILE A 206 3.92 -12.13 -9.73
N ILE A 207 4.64 -11.00 -9.71
CA ILE A 207 6.02 -10.91 -9.25
C ILE A 207 6.09 -10.66 -7.75
N ILE A 208 5.22 -9.80 -7.21
CA ILE A 208 5.33 -9.30 -5.83
C ILE A 208 4.44 -10.03 -4.82
N ALA A 209 3.31 -10.62 -5.25
CA ALA A 209 2.37 -11.26 -4.32
C ALA A 209 2.93 -12.48 -3.55
N PRO A 210 3.91 -13.26 -4.07
CA PRO A 210 4.51 -14.37 -3.32
C PRO A 210 5.10 -13.99 -1.97
N ALA A 211 5.52 -12.73 -1.78
CA ALA A 211 6.10 -12.27 -0.52
C ALA A 211 5.06 -12.06 0.58
N VAL A 212 3.76 -11.92 0.24
CA VAL A 212 2.70 -11.50 1.18
C VAL A 212 2.58 -12.44 2.37
N VAL A 213 2.40 -13.74 2.11
CA VAL A 213 2.19 -14.74 3.18
C VAL A 213 3.46 -14.98 4.00
N PRO A 214 4.65 -15.14 3.39
CA PRO A 214 5.92 -15.17 4.13
C PRO A 214 6.10 -13.98 5.08
N ILE A 215 5.87 -12.75 4.62
CA ILE A 215 5.99 -11.54 5.46
C ILE A 215 4.95 -11.58 6.59
N PHE A 216 3.69 -11.89 6.27
CA PHE A 216 2.63 -11.94 7.28
C PHE A 216 2.94 -12.98 8.37
N CYS A 217 3.27 -14.22 7.98
CA CYS A 217 3.63 -15.30 8.92
C CYS A 217 4.88 -14.93 9.73
N GLY A 218 5.89 -14.34 9.09
CA GLY A 218 7.07 -13.81 9.76
C GLY A 218 6.77 -12.77 10.83
N LEU A 219 5.68 -12.00 10.70
CA LEU A 219 5.28 -11.01 11.72
C LEU A 219 4.42 -11.60 12.84
N VAL A 220 3.45 -12.47 12.53
CA VAL A 220 2.44 -12.91 13.52
C VAL A 220 2.65 -14.32 14.07
N TRP A 221 3.45 -15.16 13.42
CA TRP A 221 3.54 -16.59 13.75
C TRP A 221 4.97 -17.00 14.11
N THR A 222 5.20 -17.24 15.40
CA THR A 222 6.53 -17.51 15.99
C THR A 222 7.19 -18.81 15.54
N LYS A 223 6.42 -19.77 15.00
CA LYS A 223 6.94 -21.07 14.50
C LYS A 223 7.15 -21.08 12.98
N THR A 224 7.03 -19.93 12.33
CA THR A 224 7.22 -19.79 10.88
C THR A 224 8.63 -20.21 10.49
N ASN A 225 8.73 -21.12 9.52
CA ASN A 225 10.01 -21.65 9.07
C ASN A 225 10.65 -20.72 8.00
N ARG A 226 11.85 -20.20 8.28
CA ARG A 226 12.58 -19.31 7.36
C ARG A 226 12.86 -19.91 5.99
N LEU A 227 13.21 -21.20 5.92
CA LEU A 227 13.51 -21.87 4.66
C LEU A 227 12.23 -22.09 3.85
N ALA A 228 11.12 -22.44 4.51
CA ALA A 228 9.82 -22.54 3.86
C ALA A 228 9.41 -21.19 3.26
N CYS A 229 9.61 -20.08 3.97
CA CYS A 229 9.35 -18.73 3.46
C CYS A 229 10.20 -18.40 2.22
N LEU A 230 11.51 -18.65 2.25
CA LEU A 230 12.39 -18.39 1.11
C LEU A 230 12.00 -19.21 -0.12
N ILE A 231 11.78 -20.51 0.07
CA ILE A 231 11.36 -21.41 -1.02
C ILE A 231 9.98 -21.01 -1.56
N ALA A 232 9.05 -20.64 -0.68
CA ALA A 232 7.71 -20.21 -1.06
C ALA A 232 7.71 -18.99 -1.98
N MET A 233 8.56 -17.99 -1.69
CA MET A 233 8.67 -16.79 -2.54
C MET A 233 9.17 -17.14 -3.94
N GLU A 234 10.28 -17.87 -4.04
CA GLU A 234 10.89 -18.20 -5.34
C GLU A 234 10.02 -19.15 -6.18
N ILE A 235 9.48 -20.21 -5.55
CA ILE A 235 8.58 -21.14 -6.25
C ILE A 235 7.24 -20.45 -6.59
N GLY A 236 6.75 -19.55 -5.74
CA GLY A 236 5.56 -18.73 -6.02
C GLY A 236 5.74 -17.90 -7.29
N ILE A 237 6.85 -17.16 -7.41
CA ILE A 237 7.16 -16.37 -8.60
C ILE A 237 7.27 -17.29 -9.83
N GLY A 238 8.06 -18.36 -9.74
CA GLY A 238 8.29 -19.29 -10.85
C GLY A 238 6.99 -19.94 -11.35
N SER A 239 6.19 -20.47 -10.43
CA SER A 239 4.89 -21.09 -10.77
C SER A 239 3.88 -20.07 -11.31
N GLY A 240 3.88 -18.84 -10.78
CA GLY A 240 3.05 -17.74 -11.26
C GLY A 240 3.38 -17.33 -12.70
N ILE A 241 4.67 -17.17 -13.02
CA ILE A 241 5.13 -16.85 -14.38
C ILE A 241 4.77 -17.98 -15.34
N ILE A 242 5.00 -19.24 -14.95
CA ILE A 242 4.63 -20.40 -15.78
C ILE A 242 3.12 -20.39 -16.04
N ALA A 243 2.28 -20.27 -15.01
CA ALA A 243 0.83 -20.23 -15.16
C ALA A 243 0.37 -19.07 -16.07
N TRP A 244 1.00 -17.89 -15.93
CA TRP A 244 0.70 -16.73 -16.75
C TRP A 244 1.00 -16.98 -18.24
N LEU A 245 2.20 -17.45 -18.56
CA LEU A 245 2.64 -17.66 -19.95
C LEU A 245 1.93 -18.87 -20.59
N VAL A 246 1.73 -19.95 -19.84
CA VAL A 246 1.01 -21.14 -20.33
C VAL A 246 -0.46 -20.80 -20.61
N THR A 247 -1.10 -20.00 -19.75
CA THR A 247 -2.48 -19.56 -19.99
C THR A 247 -2.58 -18.63 -21.19
N ALA A 248 -1.62 -17.72 -21.37
CA ALA A 248 -1.56 -16.87 -22.58
C ALA A 248 -1.43 -17.71 -23.86
N SER A 249 -0.49 -18.67 -23.87
CA SER A 249 -0.27 -19.56 -25.01
C SER A 249 -1.45 -20.49 -25.26
N SER A 250 -2.06 -21.07 -24.23
CA SER A 250 -3.12 -22.06 -24.39
C SER A 250 -4.45 -21.45 -24.80
N LEU A 251 -4.79 -20.25 -24.29
CA LEU A 251 -6.06 -19.59 -24.61
C LEU A 251 -6.01 -18.72 -25.86
N TYR A 252 -4.83 -18.17 -26.20
CA TYR A 252 -4.69 -17.22 -27.31
C TYR A 252 -3.73 -17.66 -28.42
N GLY A 253 -3.06 -18.80 -28.26
CA GLY A 253 -2.18 -19.38 -29.29
C GLY A 253 -0.81 -18.69 -29.44
N GLU A 254 -0.54 -17.63 -28.69
CA GLU A 254 0.69 -16.84 -28.79
C GLU A 254 1.13 -16.28 -27.42
N VAL A 255 2.41 -15.89 -27.33
CA VAL A 255 2.98 -15.21 -26.15
C VAL A 255 3.53 -13.85 -26.59
N THR A 256 2.63 -12.88 -26.63
CA THR A 256 2.85 -11.47 -26.96
C THR A 256 2.48 -10.54 -25.80
N VAL A 257 2.88 -9.27 -25.85
CA VAL A 257 2.42 -8.24 -24.89
C VAL A 257 0.89 -8.17 -24.84
N ALA A 258 0.23 -8.28 -26.00
CA ALA A 258 -1.22 -8.29 -26.08
C ALA A 258 -1.84 -9.52 -25.41
N SER A 259 -1.31 -10.72 -25.65
CA SER A 259 -1.83 -11.95 -25.03
C SER A 259 -1.62 -12.00 -23.51
N THR A 260 -0.44 -11.56 -23.04
CA THR A 260 -0.05 -11.60 -21.62
C THR A 260 -0.74 -10.51 -20.81
N GLY A 261 -1.19 -9.42 -21.45
CA GLY A 261 -1.97 -8.36 -20.82
C GLY A 261 -3.46 -8.65 -20.66
N LYS A 262 -3.95 -9.80 -21.12
CA LYS A 262 -5.38 -10.16 -21.00
C LYS A 262 -5.73 -10.59 -19.58
N ASP A 263 -7.01 -10.48 -19.26
CA ASP A 263 -7.57 -10.77 -17.93
C ASP A 263 -7.29 -12.19 -17.45
N TYR A 264 -7.50 -13.22 -18.28
CA TYR A 264 -7.35 -14.61 -17.82
C TYR A 264 -5.90 -15.03 -17.54
N PRO A 265 -4.91 -14.72 -18.41
CA PRO A 265 -3.52 -15.01 -18.12
C PRO A 265 -3.04 -14.30 -16.85
N THR A 266 -3.36 -13.02 -16.71
CA THR A 266 -2.95 -12.24 -15.53
C THR A 266 -3.63 -12.75 -14.26
N LEU A 267 -4.92 -13.11 -14.31
CA LEU A 267 -5.62 -13.76 -13.21
C LEU A 267 -4.94 -15.08 -12.80
N ALA A 268 -4.67 -15.96 -13.76
CA ALA A 268 -4.03 -17.25 -13.50
C ALA A 268 -2.66 -17.05 -12.84
N GLY A 269 -1.83 -16.17 -13.39
CA GLY A 269 -0.52 -15.84 -12.84
C GLY A 269 -0.61 -15.31 -11.42
N ASN A 270 -1.48 -14.33 -11.16
CA ASN A 270 -1.64 -13.73 -9.83
C ASN A 270 -2.13 -14.76 -8.79
N CYS A 271 -3.17 -15.54 -9.12
CA CYS A 271 -3.73 -16.54 -8.23
C CYS A 271 -2.75 -17.66 -7.89
N VAL A 272 -2.03 -18.20 -8.90
CA VAL A 272 -1.04 -19.26 -8.68
C VAL A 272 0.13 -18.73 -7.88
N SER A 273 0.63 -17.54 -8.22
CA SER A 273 1.76 -16.91 -7.55
C SER A 273 1.55 -16.74 -6.04
N LEU A 274 0.43 -16.12 -5.64
CA LEU A 274 0.06 -15.97 -4.23
C LEU A 274 -0.29 -17.32 -3.59
N GLY A 275 -1.09 -18.14 -4.27
CA GLY A 275 -1.63 -19.39 -3.72
C GLY A 275 -0.56 -20.43 -3.44
N VAL A 276 0.38 -20.64 -4.37
CA VAL A 276 1.49 -21.59 -4.20
C VAL A 276 2.41 -21.14 -3.08
N SER A 277 2.78 -19.86 -3.04
CA SER A 277 3.59 -19.32 -1.93
C SER A 277 2.88 -19.49 -0.58
N ALA A 278 1.58 -19.22 -0.51
CA ALA A 278 0.78 -19.39 0.69
C ALA A 278 0.80 -20.83 1.20
N ILE A 279 0.57 -21.79 0.30
CA ILE A 279 0.56 -23.23 0.62
C ILE A 279 1.94 -23.67 1.14
N ILE A 280 3.02 -23.33 0.42
CA ILE A 280 4.39 -23.73 0.81
C ILE A 280 4.76 -23.12 2.16
N THR A 281 4.43 -21.85 2.39
CA THR A 281 4.73 -21.16 3.66
C THR A 281 4.01 -21.81 4.83
N VAL A 282 2.70 -22.04 4.70
CA VAL A 282 1.87 -22.58 5.78
C VAL A 282 2.20 -24.05 6.03
N VAL A 283 2.16 -24.89 4.99
CA VAL A 283 2.42 -26.32 5.11
C VAL A 283 3.87 -26.57 5.53
N GLY A 284 4.84 -25.87 4.93
CA GLY A 284 6.26 -26.00 5.29
C GLY A 284 6.51 -25.63 6.75
N SER A 285 5.86 -24.58 7.26
CA SER A 285 5.95 -24.17 8.68
C SER A 285 5.19 -25.11 9.62
N MET A 286 4.12 -25.78 9.18
CA MET A 286 3.41 -26.79 9.98
C MET A 286 4.15 -28.12 10.05
N VAL A 287 4.75 -28.57 8.93
CA VAL A 287 5.49 -29.84 8.84
C VAL A 287 6.82 -29.74 9.57
N ARG A 288 7.52 -28.61 9.42
CA ARG A 288 8.80 -28.37 10.09
C ARG A 288 8.75 -27.03 10.83
N PRO A 289 8.03 -26.96 11.96
CA PRO A 289 7.97 -25.75 12.75
C PRO A 289 9.36 -25.40 13.27
N GLU A 290 9.70 -24.12 13.19
CA GLU A 290 10.99 -23.66 13.69
C GLU A 290 10.99 -23.68 15.21
N LYS A 291 12.10 -24.18 15.79
CA LYS A 291 12.30 -24.22 17.24
C LYS A 291 12.89 -22.91 17.76
N GLU A 292 13.71 -22.26 16.95
CA GLU A 292 14.31 -20.97 17.20
C GLU A 292 13.53 -19.89 16.44
N ASP A 293 13.22 -18.79 17.11
CA ASP A 293 12.49 -17.68 16.48
C ASP A 293 13.46 -16.72 15.76
N HIS A 294 13.67 -16.94 14.46
CA HIS A 294 14.54 -16.10 13.64
C HIS A 294 13.96 -14.71 13.33
N PHE A 295 12.64 -14.54 13.43
CA PHE A 295 11.95 -13.27 13.15
C PHE A 295 11.79 -12.40 14.40
N VAL A 296 12.40 -12.81 15.53
CA VAL A 296 12.32 -12.09 16.81
C VAL A 296 12.75 -10.63 16.70
N LEU A 297 13.81 -10.33 15.96
CA LEU A 297 14.30 -8.96 15.76
C LEU A 297 13.29 -8.12 14.98
N THR A 298 12.66 -8.73 13.97
CA THR A 298 11.61 -8.08 13.16
C THR A 298 10.37 -7.78 14.01
N ARG A 299 10.00 -8.66 14.94
CA ARG A 299 8.89 -8.43 15.88
C ARG A 299 9.25 -7.46 17.00
N GLY A 300 10.54 -7.36 17.34
CA GLY A 300 11.08 -6.45 18.35
C GLY A 300 11.36 -5.03 17.84
N ILE A 301 10.97 -4.68 16.61
CA ILE A 301 11.12 -3.32 16.10
C ILE A 301 10.28 -2.36 16.98
N ASN A 302 10.92 -1.32 17.53
CA ASN A 302 10.36 -0.37 18.52
C ASN A 302 10.18 -0.92 19.94
N ALA A 303 10.65 -2.15 20.23
CA ALA A 303 10.71 -2.62 21.61
C ALA A 303 11.93 -2.03 22.34
N PRO A 304 11.82 -1.74 23.65
CA PRO A 304 12.95 -1.35 24.48
C PRO A 304 14.10 -2.36 24.41
N ALA A 305 15.36 -1.91 24.52
CA ALA A 305 16.53 -2.76 24.32
C ALA A 305 16.59 -3.95 25.28
N ASP A 306 16.20 -3.74 26.53
CA ASP A 306 16.10 -4.79 27.56
C ASP A 306 15.02 -5.84 27.22
N VAL A 307 13.95 -5.41 26.54
CA VAL A 307 12.89 -6.30 26.06
C VAL A 307 13.39 -7.11 24.86
N VAL A 308 14.08 -6.49 23.92
CA VAL A 308 14.67 -7.18 22.76
C VAL A 308 15.71 -8.21 23.21
N GLU A 309 16.57 -7.87 24.16
CA GLU A 309 17.57 -8.78 24.71
C GLU A 309 16.92 -10.02 25.36
N ARG A 310 15.84 -9.82 26.12
CA ARG A 310 15.04 -10.92 26.69
C ARG A 310 14.34 -11.74 25.61
N MET A 311 13.81 -11.11 24.57
CA MET A 311 13.17 -11.82 23.45
C MET A 311 14.17 -12.70 22.70
N VAL A 312 15.39 -12.19 22.48
CA VAL A 312 16.49 -12.95 21.85
C VAL A 312 16.96 -14.10 22.75
N ALA A 313 17.05 -13.90 24.07
CA ALA A 313 17.39 -14.97 25.00
C ALA A 313 16.37 -16.11 24.98
N ASN A 314 15.08 -15.78 24.86
CA ASN A 314 13.99 -16.78 24.82
C ASN A 314 13.76 -17.37 23.42
N SER A 315 14.26 -16.76 22.35
CA SER A 315 14.11 -17.29 20.99
C SER A 315 15.04 -18.46 20.70
N GLY A 316 15.86 -18.89 21.66
CA GLY A 316 16.82 -19.99 21.50
C GLY A 316 18.04 -19.63 20.64
N ARG A 317 18.18 -18.36 20.23
CA ARG A 317 19.25 -17.90 19.36
C ARG A 317 20.53 -17.70 20.18
N THR A 318 21.50 -18.61 20.08
CA THR A 318 22.86 -18.38 20.63
C THR A 318 23.56 -17.32 19.82
N SER A 319 23.79 -16.13 20.37
CA SER A 319 24.42 -14.98 19.70
C SER A 319 25.70 -15.34 18.95
N PRO A 320 25.77 -15.05 17.64
CA PRO A 320 27.04 -14.79 16.96
C PRO A 320 26.99 -13.40 16.30
N GLY A 321 27.84 -12.49 16.76
CA GLY A 321 28.13 -11.24 16.06
C GLY A 321 27.16 -10.10 16.37
N SER A 322 27.67 -9.14 17.12
CA SER A 322 27.09 -7.83 17.35
C SER A 322 26.79 -7.10 16.04
N THR A 323 25.52 -6.78 15.82
CA THR A 323 25.14 -5.49 15.23
C THR A 323 24.10 -4.93 16.17
N SER A 324 24.53 -4.00 17.02
CA SER A 324 23.66 -3.33 17.98
C SER A 324 22.45 -2.71 17.26
N PRO A 325 21.24 -2.70 17.85
CA PRO A 325 20.07 -2.02 17.30
C PRO A 325 20.15 -0.47 17.36
N ASP A 326 21.34 0.10 17.57
CA ASP A 326 21.52 1.49 18.04
C ASP A 326 21.37 2.59 16.97
N GLU A 327 20.87 2.29 15.77
CA GLU A 327 20.67 3.35 14.77
C GLU A 327 19.32 3.28 14.10
N LYS A 328 18.28 3.60 14.88
CA LYS A 328 17.23 4.50 14.37
C LYS A 328 17.70 5.94 14.54
N PRO A 329 17.33 6.87 13.65
CA PRO A 329 17.36 8.29 13.98
C PRO A 329 16.27 8.54 15.03
N GLN A 330 16.55 8.25 16.28
CA GLN A 330 15.67 8.54 17.40
C GLN A 330 16.25 9.71 18.17
N PHE A 331 15.53 10.84 18.11
CA PHE A 331 15.66 11.93 19.06
C PHE A 331 15.37 11.40 20.48
N ASP A 332 16.19 11.86 21.41
CA ASP A 332 16.31 11.55 22.84
C ASP A 332 15.14 10.84 23.53
N SER A 333 15.45 9.77 24.26
CA SER A 333 14.75 9.41 25.50
C SER A 333 15.68 8.64 26.45
N GLU A 334 15.61 9.06 27.71
CA GLU A 334 16.54 8.78 28.81
C GLU A 334 16.24 7.42 29.49
N LYS A 335 17.28 6.80 30.06
CA LYS A 335 17.26 5.42 30.64
C LYS A 335 16.56 5.34 32.00
N ALA A 336 15.90 4.22 32.26
CA ALA A 336 15.49 3.76 33.61
C ALA A 336 15.95 2.30 33.87
N PRO A 337 16.12 1.85 35.14
CA PRO A 337 17.01 0.75 35.50
C PRO A 337 16.37 -0.64 35.53
N ALA A 338 17.24 -1.66 35.41
CA ALA A 338 16.94 -3.07 35.23
C ALA A 338 16.31 -3.77 36.46
N THR A 339 15.42 -4.75 36.22
CA THR A 339 15.02 -5.75 37.24
C THR A 339 14.85 -7.16 36.66
N ARG A 340 15.14 -8.14 37.53
CA ARG A 340 15.36 -9.60 37.42
C ARG A 340 14.56 -10.42 36.39
N ALA A 341 15.23 -11.48 35.92
CA ALA A 341 14.75 -12.49 34.98
C ALA A 341 13.60 -13.36 35.53
N VAL A 342 12.49 -13.41 34.78
CA VAL A 342 11.40 -14.39 34.89
C VAL A 342 11.11 -14.89 33.47
N GLY A 343 10.87 -16.21 33.32
CA GLY A 343 10.68 -16.87 32.01
C GLY A 343 9.42 -16.40 31.28
N TYR A 344 9.49 -16.34 29.95
CA TYR A 344 8.44 -15.75 29.09
C TYR A 344 7.74 -16.79 28.19
N THR A 345 6.41 -16.81 28.28
CA THR A 345 5.50 -17.20 27.19
C THR A 345 4.91 -15.91 26.59
N ILE A 346 4.48 -15.94 25.32
CA ILE A 346 4.02 -14.82 24.46
C ILE A 346 2.94 -13.87 25.06
N GLU A 347 2.54 -14.05 26.32
CA GLU A 347 1.45 -13.34 27.01
C GLU A 347 1.83 -12.20 27.97
N SER A 348 3.09 -11.95 28.36
CA SER A 348 3.37 -10.99 29.44
C SER A 348 3.85 -9.59 29.00
N VAL A 349 2.89 -8.66 28.88
CA VAL A 349 2.76 -7.38 29.63
C VAL A 349 3.96 -6.40 29.81
N ASP A 350 5.22 -6.79 29.60
CA ASP A 350 6.38 -5.99 30.01
C ASP A 350 6.91 -5.04 28.92
N TYR A 351 6.79 -5.40 27.64
CA TYR A 351 7.04 -4.50 26.50
C TYR A 351 6.25 -3.18 26.62
N ILE A 352 5.02 -3.31 27.10
CA ILE A 352 4.03 -2.25 27.03
C ILE A 352 4.27 -1.30 28.22
N LYS A 353 4.53 -1.86 29.41
CA LYS A 353 4.93 -1.08 30.60
C LYS A 353 6.24 -0.31 30.43
N ALA A 354 7.25 -0.90 29.77
CA ALA A 354 8.56 -0.26 29.59
C ALA A 354 8.54 0.91 28.57
N ALA A 355 7.57 0.94 27.65
CA ALA A 355 7.36 2.04 26.71
C ALA A 355 6.41 3.14 27.24
N GLY A 356 5.97 3.06 28.51
CA GLY A 356 4.95 3.97 29.08
C GLY A 356 3.55 3.76 28.52
N LEU A 357 3.30 2.63 27.83
CA LEU A 357 2.04 2.27 27.23
C LEU A 357 1.27 1.31 28.18
N ASP A 358 -0.06 1.32 28.15
CA ASP A 358 -0.84 0.35 28.92
C ASP A 358 -0.97 -0.99 28.18
N ALA A 359 -0.49 -2.06 28.80
CA ALA A 359 -0.55 -3.43 28.28
C ALA A 359 -1.97 -3.92 28.00
N ALA A 360 -2.91 -3.48 28.82
CA ALA A 360 -4.32 -3.81 28.64
C ALA A 360 -4.91 -3.03 27.46
N GLU A 361 -4.61 -1.73 27.36
CA GLU A 361 -5.04 -0.89 26.23
C GLU A 361 -4.51 -1.39 24.89
N LEU A 362 -3.23 -1.77 24.79
CA LEU A 362 -2.67 -2.26 23.53
C LEU A 362 -3.30 -3.61 23.12
N ARG A 363 -3.52 -4.55 24.05
CA ARG A 363 -4.21 -5.81 23.74
C ARG A 363 -5.67 -5.59 23.37
N ARG A 364 -6.34 -4.63 23.99
CA ARG A 364 -7.70 -4.23 23.61
C ARG A 364 -7.70 -3.64 22.20
N THR A 365 -6.76 -2.74 21.91
CA THR A 365 -6.59 -2.11 20.61
C THR A 365 -6.26 -3.13 19.53
N LEU A 366 -5.36 -4.08 19.80
CA LEU A 366 -5.00 -5.15 18.87
C LEU A 366 -6.19 -6.07 18.58
N ARG A 367 -6.95 -6.48 19.62
CA ARG A 367 -8.17 -7.29 19.42
C ARG A 367 -9.23 -6.55 18.61
N LEU A 368 -9.50 -5.30 18.97
CA LEU A 368 -10.47 -4.46 18.25
C LEU A 368 -10.03 -4.25 16.80
N THR A 369 -8.78 -3.87 16.58
CA THR A 369 -8.23 -3.63 15.24
C THR A 369 -8.21 -4.93 14.43
N SER A 370 -7.92 -6.09 15.04
CA SER A 370 -7.97 -7.38 14.35
C SER A 370 -9.40 -7.72 13.91
N TRP A 371 -10.40 -7.53 14.78
CA TRP A 371 -11.80 -7.72 14.42
C TRP A 371 -12.26 -6.76 13.33
N VAL A 372 -11.94 -5.46 13.46
CA VAL A 372 -12.26 -4.45 12.44
C VAL A 372 -11.61 -4.80 11.10
N ARG A 373 -10.35 -5.25 11.10
CA ARG A 373 -9.65 -5.69 9.88
C ARG A 373 -10.35 -6.89 9.24
N VAL A 374 -10.67 -7.94 10.00
CA VAL A 374 -11.35 -9.13 9.46
C VAL A 374 -12.72 -8.78 8.91
N VAL A 375 -13.52 -8.02 9.66
CA VAL A 375 -14.86 -7.59 9.22
C VAL A 375 -14.76 -6.69 8.00
N ALA A 376 -13.87 -5.69 8.00
CA ALA A 376 -13.69 -4.80 6.86
C ALA A 376 -13.20 -5.56 5.62
N SER A 377 -12.23 -6.47 5.75
CA SER A 377 -11.79 -7.31 4.64
C SER A 377 -12.92 -8.20 4.11
N PHE A 378 -13.71 -8.84 4.99
CA PHE A 378 -14.87 -9.62 4.56
C PHE A 378 -15.90 -8.74 3.84
N VAL A 379 -16.24 -7.58 4.41
CA VAL A 379 -17.23 -6.67 3.83
C VAL A 379 -16.76 -6.14 2.47
N LEU A 380 -15.53 -5.64 2.38
CA LEU A 380 -15.02 -4.99 1.18
C LEU A 380 -14.63 -5.98 0.08
N CYS A 381 -14.06 -7.14 0.42
CA CYS A 381 -13.55 -8.10 -0.57
C CYS A 381 -14.55 -9.19 -0.92
N ILE A 382 -15.55 -9.48 -0.07
CA ILE A 382 -16.52 -10.57 -0.29
C ILE A 382 -17.94 -10.01 -0.39
N LEU A 383 -18.43 -9.36 0.68
CA LEU A 383 -19.84 -8.96 0.75
C LEU A 383 -20.20 -7.92 -0.32
N ILE A 384 -19.41 -6.85 -0.45
CA ILE A 384 -19.68 -5.80 -1.43
C ILE A 384 -19.62 -6.38 -2.85
N PRO A 385 -18.56 -7.08 -3.29
CA PRO A 385 -18.55 -7.73 -4.60
C PRO A 385 -19.72 -8.69 -4.82
N ALA A 386 -20.11 -9.47 -3.81
CA ALA A 386 -21.28 -10.35 -3.88
C ALA A 386 -22.59 -9.58 -4.05
N CYS A 387 -22.78 -8.47 -3.33
CA CYS A 387 -23.92 -7.58 -3.49
C CYS A 387 -23.93 -6.89 -4.86
N LEU A 388 -22.75 -6.51 -5.37
CA LEU A 388 -22.57 -5.89 -6.69
C LEU A 388 -22.77 -6.89 -7.84
N ALA A 389 -22.62 -8.19 -7.60
CA ALA A 389 -22.98 -9.25 -8.54
C ALA A 389 -24.50 -9.42 -8.73
N SER A 390 -25.32 -8.61 -8.06
CA SER A 390 -26.75 -8.51 -8.33
C SER A 390 -27.02 -8.07 -9.78
N ARG A 391 -27.99 -8.72 -10.43
CA ARG A 391 -28.47 -8.35 -11.79
C ARG A 391 -29.26 -7.03 -11.83
N LYS A 392 -29.21 -6.23 -10.77
CA LYS A 392 -29.94 -4.97 -10.68
C LYS A 392 -29.44 -3.99 -11.75
N VAL A 393 -30.39 -3.41 -12.47
CA VAL A 393 -30.17 -2.28 -13.37
C VAL A 393 -30.59 -1.02 -12.63
N TRP A 394 -29.66 -0.08 -12.50
CA TRP A 394 -29.86 1.18 -11.81
C TRP A 394 -30.65 2.15 -12.67
N ASP A 395 -31.68 2.72 -12.07
CA ASP A 395 -32.39 3.87 -12.60
C ASP A 395 -31.63 5.16 -12.29
N SER A 396 -32.12 6.30 -12.81
CA SER A 396 -31.46 7.58 -12.58
C SER A 396 -31.41 7.97 -11.10
N THR A 397 -32.47 7.67 -10.37
CA THR A 397 -32.59 8.00 -8.95
C THR A 397 -31.66 7.14 -8.11
N GLY A 398 -31.61 5.83 -8.36
CA GLY A 398 -30.72 4.92 -7.66
C GLY A 398 -29.24 5.19 -7.92
N LEU A 399 -28.85 5.44 -9.17
CA LEU A 399 -27.45 5.80 -9.48
C LEU A 399 -27.06 7.14 -8.85
N ALA A 400 -27.96 8.13 -8.90
CA ALA A 400 -27.72 9.44 -8.28
C ALA A 400 -27.56 9.31 -6.76
N ALA A 401 -28.42 8.53 -6.09
CA ALA A 401 -28.31 8.27 -4.65
C ALA A 401 -26.96 7.64 -4.30
N TYR A 402 -26.49 6.68 -5.09
CA TYR A 402 -25.21 6.01 -4.86
C TYR A 402 -24.01 6.95 -5.06
N ILE A 403 -24.04 7.81 -6.08
CA ILE A 403 -23.02 8.85 -6.29
C ILE A 403 -23.04 9.86 -5.13
N TRP A 404 -24.23 10.24 -4.63
CA TRP A 404 -24.37 11.14 -3.48
C TRP A 404 -23.76 10.58 -2.20
N VAL A 405 -23.93 9.28 -1.93
CA VAL A 405 -23.23 8.61 -0.82
C VAL A 405 -21.72 8.76 -0.97
N GLY A 406 -21.19 8.64 -2.20
CA GLY A 406 -19.79 8.88 -2.49
C GLY A 406 -19.32 10.31 -2.19
N PHE A 407 -20.13 11.33 -2.55
CA PHE A 407 -19.81 12.72 -2.23
C PHE A 407 -19.81 12.99 -0.72
N VAL A 408 -20.78 12.46 0.02
CA VAL A 408 -20.81 12.57 1.49
C VAL A 408 -19.57 11.91 2.10
N TRP A 409 -19.17 10.75 1.59
CA TRP A 409 -17.95 10.08 2.02
C TRP A 409 -16.69 10.86 1.63
N LEU A 410 -16.68 11.54 0.47
CA LEU A 410 -15.56 12.40 0.09
C LEU A 410 -15.43 13.59 1.06
N ILE A 411 -16.53 14.17 1.55
CA ILE A 411 -16.48 15.22 2.57
C ILE A 411 -15.83 14.69 3.85
N TRP A 412 -16.22 13.49 4.30
CA TRP A 412 -15.55 12.82 5.42
C TRP A 412 -14.05 12.65 5.16
N THR A 413 -13.68 12.23 3.96
CA THR A 413 -12.28 12.06 3.53
C THR A 413 -11.52 13.38 3.65
N THR A 414 -12.06 14.48 3.11
CA THR A 414 -11.44 15.81 3.20
C THR A 414 -11.27 16.26 4.66
N LEU A 415 -12.26 16.00 5.51
CA LEU A 415 -12.16 16.31 6.93
C LEU A 415 -11.09 15.46 7.63
N ALA A 416 -11.08 14.15 7.41
CA ALA A 416 -10.23 13.19 8.09
C ALA A 416 -8.75 13.25 7.68
N VAL A 417 -8.46 13.44 6.38
CA VAL A 417 -7.06 13.44 5.89
C VAL A 417 -6.56 14.81 5.45
N GLY A 418 -7.46 15.75 5.15
CA GLY A 418 -7.09 17.10 4.75
C GLY A 418 -7.03 18.07 5.93
N ILE A 419 -8.10 18.10 6.74
CA ILE A 419 -8.29 19.13 7.77
C ILE A 419 -7.78 18.67 9.15
N LEU A 420 -8.11 17.44 9.56
CA LEU A 420 -7.77 16.92 10.88
C LEU A 420 -6.25 16.95 11.17
N PRO A 421 -5.35 16.51 10.26
CA PRO A 421 -3.91 16.56 10.55
C PRO A 421 -3.39 17.98 10.76
N ILE A 422 -3.94 18.96 10.02
CA ILE A 422 -3.59 20.39 10.17
C ILE A 422 -4.07 20.91 11.53
N TRP A 423 -5.26 20.50 11.96
CA TRP A 423 -5.78 20.87 13.27
C TRP A 423 -4.95 20.23 14.39
N GLU A 424 -4.69 18.92 14.35
CA GLU A 424 -3.91 18.21 15.38
C GLU A 424 -2.50 18.81 15.52
N SER A 425 -1.83 19.09 14.40
CA SER A 425 -0.49 19.68 14.37
C SER A 425 -0.46 21.20 14.56
N ARG A 426 -1.58 21.88 14.81
CA ARG A 426 -1.65 23.35 14.84
C ARG A 426 -0.65 24.00 15.82
N HIS A 427 -0.43 23.37 16.97
CA HIS A 427 0.46 23.91 17.99
C HIS A 427 1.92 23.76 17.57
N GLU A 428 2.27 22.61 17.00
CA GLU A 428 3.60 22.34 16.44
C GLU A 428 3.88 23.23 15.23
N LEU A 429 2.92 23.38 14.31
CA LEU A 429 3.00 24.30 13.17
C LEU A 429 3.21 25.74 13.65
N MET A 430 2.49 26.16 14.70
CA MET A 430 2.64 27.49 15.27
C MET A 430 3.99 27.68 15.95
N ALA A 431 4.53 26.65 16.61
CA ALA A 431 5.89 26.68 17.17
C ALA A 431 6.96 26.78 16.08
N ILE A 432 6.83 26.02 14.99
CA ILE A 432 7.72 26.10 13.81
C ILE A 432 7.67 27.49 13.19
N LEU A 433 6.47 28.04 12.96
CA LEU A 433 6.29 29.38 12.40
C LEU A 433 6.89 30.47 13.30
N LYS A 434 6.72 30.36 14.62
CA LYS A 434 7.37 31.26 15.59
C LYS A 434 8.89 31.12 15.56
N GLY A 435 9.41 29.90 15.43
CA GLY A 435 10.84 29.64 15.26
C GLY A 435 11.41 30.30 14.01
N ILE A 436 10.76 30.11 12.86
CA ILE A 436 11.14 30.73 11.59
C ILE A 436 11.11 32.27 11.71
N ALA A 437 10.04 32.82 12.30
CA ALA A 437 9.93 34.27 12.50
C ALA A 437 11.05 34.82 13.42
N LYS A 438 11.42 34.07 14.46
CA LYS A 438 12.48 34.41 15.39
C LYS A 438 13.86 34.38 14.70
N ASP A 439 14.12 33.35 13.91
CA ASP A 439 15.36 33.22 13.12
C ASP A 439 15.48 34.34 12.07
N MET A 440 14.37 34.68 11.40
CA MET A 440 14.31 35.81 10.47
C MET A 440 14.51 37.17 11.16
N SER A 441 14.12 37.30 12.44
CA SER A 441 14.33 38.51 13.24
C SER A 441 15.73 38.60 13.88
N GLY A 442 16.64 37.67 13.57
CA GLY A 442 18.02 37.65 14.09
C GLY A 442 18.16 37.07 15.50
N GLY A 443 17.10 36.47 16.06
CA GLY A 443 17.10 35.87 17.38
C GLY A 443 17.56 34.42 17.36
N ASN A 444 18.88 34.16 17.33
CA ASN A 444 19.41 32.80 17.45
C ASN A 444 18.95 32.14 18.77
N GLY A 445 18.14 31.08 18.70
CA GLY A 445 17.90 30.18 19.83
C GLY A 445 16.65 29.33 19.71
N LYS A 446 16.81 28.01 19.93
CA LYS A 446 15.73 26.99 19.98
C LYS A 446 14.53 27.51 20.79
N TYR A 447 13.33 27.40 20.22
CA TYR A 447 12.08 27.63 20.93
C TYR A 447 11.98 26.62 22.09
N GLN A 448 11.97 27.11 23.33
CA GLN A 448 11.64 26.31 24.51
C GLN A 448 10.17 26.58 24.82
N ASP A 449 9.35 25.52 24.84
CA ASP A 449 7.98 25.62 25.33
C ASP A 449 8.01 26.02 26.81
N GLY A 450 7.35 27.13 27.14
CA GLY A 450 7.26 27.67 28.50
C GLY A 450 6.31 26.90 29.42
N SER A 451 6.13 25.59 29.24
CA SER A 451 5.22 24.76 30.05
C SER A 451 5.93 23.91 31.12
N ALA A 452 7.19 24.20 31.43
CA ALA A 452 7.90 23.66 32.59
C ALA A 452 8.15 24.78 33.61
N GLY A 453 7.11 25.18 34.33
CA GLY A 453 7.23 26.13 35.43
C GLY A 453 5.89 26.74 35.82
N SER A 454 5.38 26.31 36.98
CA SER A 454 4.14 26.69 37.70
C SER A 454 2.81 26.22 37.15
#